data_AF-A0A937M708-F1
#
_entry.id   AF-A0A937M708-F1
#
_cell.length_a   1.000
_cell.length_b   1.000
_cell.length_c   1.000
_cell.angle_alpha   90.00
_cell.angle_beta   90.00
_cell.angle_gamma   90.00
#
_symmetry.space_group_name_H-M   'P 1'
#
loop_
_entity.id
_entity.type
_entity.pdbx_description
1 polymer ?
#
loop_
_entity_poly.entity_id
_entity_poly.type
_entity_poly.pdbx_seq_one_letter_code
_entity_poly.pdbx_strand_id
1 'polypeptide(L)' 'MADLIAPQSSLKALIAKGKEQGYLTYSEVNDHLPESISDPDQVEDIIQMINDMGIKVFEAAPDADALLLNEEND' A
#
# COMPACT_ATOMS: atom_id res chain seq x y z
N MET A 1 11.47 16.50 -14.22
CA MET A 1 10.16 15.82 -14.11
C MET A 1 10.42 14.56 -13.31
N ALA A 2 9.54 14.23 -12.35
CA ALA A 2 9.70 13.21 -11.29
C ALA A 2 10.50 13.65 -10.05
N ASP A 3 9.92 14.60 -9.30
CA ASP A 3 10.09 14.62 -7.83
C ASP A 3 8.68 14.41 -7.24
N LEU A 4 8.07 13.26 -7.56
CA LEU A 4 6.90 12.73 -6.87
C LEU A 4 7.38 11.87 -5.71
N ILE A 5 8.39 12.36 -4.99
CA ILE A 5 8.92 11.67 -3.82
C ILE A 5 7.92 11.97 -2.71
N ALA A 6 6.85 11.16 -2.64
CA ALA A 6 6.15 10.96 -1.37
C ALA A 6 7.25 10.85 -0.30
N PRO A 7 7.20 11.67 0.77
CA PRO A 7 8.32 11.83 1.67
C PRO A 7 8.80 10.43 2.04
N GLN A 8 10.06 10.09 1.71
CA GLN A 8 10.53 8.70 1.78
C GLN A 8 10.20 8.04 3.12
N SER A 9 10.09 8.83 4.19
CA SER A 9 9.61 8.45 5.50
C SER A 9 8.19 7.86 5.54
N SER A 10 7.20 8.48 4.88
CA SER A 10 5.81 8.01 4.86
C SER A 10 5.67 6.69 4.10
N LEU A 11 6.30 6.61 2.92
CA LEU A 11 6.28 5.38 2.13
C LEU A 11 6.98 4.25 2.89
N LYS A 12 8.12 4.54 3.52
CA LYS A 12 8.85 3.56 4.34
C LYS A 12 8.02 3.05 5.52
N ALA A 13 7.22 3.92 6.16
CA ALA A 13 6.31 3.51 7.23
C ALA A 13 5.19 2.60 6.70
N LEU A 14 4.59 2.94 5.56
CA LEU A 14 3.61 2.11 4.87
C LEU A 14 4.16 0.73 4.53
N ILE A 15 5.36 0.68 3.94
CA ILE A 15 6.03 -0.58 3.59
C ILE A 15 6.29 -1.42 4.83
N ALA A 16 6.81 -0.82 5.90
CA ALA A 16 7.08 -1.56 7.14
C ALA A 16 5.81 -2.20 7.69
N LYS A 17 4.74 -1.42 7.81
CA LYS A 17 3.43 -1.90 8.28
C LYS A 17 2.86 -2.98 7.36
N GLY A 18 2.86 -2.73 6.06
CA GLY A 18 2.36 -3.65 5.06
C GLY A 18 3.13 -4.97 5.01
N LYS A 19 4.43 -4.92 5.30
CA LYS A 19 5.28 -6.12 5.39
C LYS A 19 5.08 -6.89 6.68
N GLU A 20 4.74 -6.23 7.79
CA GLU A 20 4.39 -6.89 9.05
C GLU A 20 3.06 -7.64 8.97
N GLN A 21 2.04 -7.04 8.34
CA GLN A 21 0.71 -7.64 8.23
C GLN A 21 0.47 -8.41 6.91
N GLY A 22 1.36 -8.28 5.94
CA GLY A 22 1.30 -8.92 4.61
C GLY A 22 0.44 -8.18 3.57
N TYR A 23 -0.22 -7.09 3.96
CA TYR A 23 -1.09 -6.30 3.09
C TYR A 23 -1.21 -4.85 3.57
N LEU A 24 -1.72 -3.96 2.72
CA LEU A 24 -2.18 -2.62 3.11
C LEU A 24 -3.58 -2.37 2.56
N THR A 25 -4.27 -1.39 3.10
CA THR A 25 -5.54 -0.92 2.56
C THR A 25 -5.38 0.42 1.85
N TYR A 26 -6.26 0.70 0.87
CA TYR A 26 -6.29 2.00 0.19
C TYR A 26 -6.42 3.15 1.18
N SER A 27 -7.25 2.97 2.21
CA SER A 27 -7.39 3.93 3.31
C SER A 27 -6.09 4.16 4.09
N GLU A 28 -5.33 3.09 4.39
CA GLU A 28 -4.04 3.23 5.08
C GLU A 28 -3.01 3.96 4.22
N VAL A 29 -2.95 3.62 2.94
CA VAL A 29 -2.11 4.32 1.96
C VAL A 29 -2.50 5.80 1.96
N ASN A 30 -3.76 6.12 1.71
CA ASN A 30 -4.27 7.49 1.65
C ASN A 30 -4.07 8.28 2.96
N ASP A 31 -4.15 7.64 4.13
CA ASP A 31 -3.93 8.28 5.45
C ASP A 31 -2.45 8.62 5.71
N HIS A 32 -1.53 7.83 5.14
CA HIS A 32 -0.09 8.07 5.27
C HIS A 32 0.46 8.99 4.17
N LEU A 33 -0.35 9.29 3.16
CA LEU A 33 -0.02 10.22 2.11
C LEU A 33 -0.38 11.65 2.50
N PRO A 34 0.49 12.63 2.22
CA PRO A 34 0.16 14.03 2.47
C PRO A 34 -0.95 14.48 1.51
N GLU A 35 -1.74 15.48 1.91
CA GLU A 35 -2.87 16.01 1.11
C GLU A 35 -2.48 16.46 -0.31
N SER A 36 -1.20 16.74 -0.55
CA SER A 36 -0.67 17.03 -1.90
C SER A 36 -0.68 15.82 -2.85
N ILE A 37 -0.85 14.61 -2.31
CA ILE A 37 -0.97 13.32 -2.99
C ILE A 37 -2.40 12.81 -2.75
N SER A 38 -3.39 13.61 -3.16
CA SER A 38 -4.81 13.22 -3.11
C SER A 38 -5.34 12.78 -4.48
N ASP A 39 -4.54 12.95 -5.54
CA ASP A 39 -4.93 12.56 -6.88
C ASP A 39 -4.88 11.03 -7.03
N PRO A 40 -5.95 10.41 -7.57
CA PRO A 40 -6.03 8.97 -7.73
C PRO A 40 -4.85 8.40 -8.55
N ASP A 41 -4.43 9.08 -9.62
CA ASP A 41 -3.25 8.72 -10.41
C ASP A 41 -1.98 8.59 -9.55
N GLN A 42 -1.74 9.54 -8.64
CA GLN A 42 -0.54 9.52 -7.79
C GLN A 42 -0.63 8.41 -6.73
N VAL A 43 -1.83 8.16 -6.20
CA VAL A 43 -2.07 7.07 -5.25
C VAL A 43 -1.84 5.72 -5.94
N GLU A 44 -2.31 5.53 -7.18
CA GLU A 44 -2.06 4.33 -7.97
C GLU A 44 -0.57 4.08 -8.20
N ASP A 45 0.21 5.11 -8.51
CA ASP A 45 1.67 5.01 -8.69
C ASP A 45 2.36 4.48 -7.41
N ILE A 46 1.91 4.97 -6.25
CA ILE A 46 2.40 4.53 -4.93
C ILE A 46 1.97 3.10 -4.62
N ILE A 47 0.73 2.74 -4.90
CA ILE A 47 0.23 1.38 -4.75
C ILE A 47 1.07 0.42 -5.61
N GLN A 48 1.42 0.83 -6.83
CA GLN A 48 2.26 0.03 -7.71
C GLN A 48 3.66 -0.17 -7.12
N MET A 49 4.26 0.86 -6.54
CA MET A 49 5.53 0.75 -5.82
C MET A 49 5.43 -0.24 -4.65
N ILE A 50 4.36 -0.13 -3.84
CA ILE A 50 4.12 -1.02 -2.69
C ILE A 50 3.96 -2.48 -3.12
N ASN A 51 3.23 -2.72 -4.22
CA ASN A 51 3.09 -4.05 -4.81
C ASN A 51 4.41 -4.61 -5.34
N ASP A 52 5.26 -3.80 -5.98
CA ASP A 52 6.60 -4.20 -6.44
C ASP A 52 7.51 -4.67 -5.29
N MET A 53 7.32 -4.11 -4.09
CA MET A 53 7.99 -4.55 -2.87
C MET A 53 7.38 -5.81 -2.23
N GLY A 54 6.35 -6.40 -2.83
CA GLY A 54 5.71 -7.64 -2.39
C GLY A 54 4.58 -7.46 -1.38
N ILE A 55 4.03 -6.25 -1.25
CA ILE A 55 2.92 -5.96 -0.34
C ILE A 55 1.65 -5.71 -1.17
N LYS A 56 0.61 -6.51 -0.94
CA LYS A 56 -0.67 -6.35 -1.65
C LYS A 56 -1.48 -5.22 -1.04
N VAL A 57 -2.06 -4.37 -1.88
CA VAL A 57 -2.99 -3.32 -1.44
C VAL A 57 -4.43 -3.74 -1.76
N PHE A 58 -5.31 -3.68 -0.78
CA PHE A 58 -6.74 -3.98 -0.91
C PHE A 58 -7.59 -2.72 -0.69
N GLU A 59 -8.79 -2.64 -1.28
CA GLU A 59 -9.69 -1.51 -1.02
C GLU A 59 -10.16 -1.45 0.45
N ALA A 60 -10.33 -2.62 1.07
CA ALA A 60 -10.66 -2.76 2.48
C ALA A 60 -9.86 -3.93 3.08
N ALA A 61 -9.68 -3.92 4.41
CA ALA A 61 -8.94 -4.97 5.09
C ALA A 61 -9.65 -6.31 4.86
N PRO A 62 -9.00 -7.30 4.21
CA PRO A 62 -9.59 -8.61 4.07
C PRO A 62 -9.72 -9.26 5.46
N ASP A 63 -10.81 -10.00 5.69
CA ASP A 63 -10.94 -10.81 6.89
C ASP A 63 -9.73 -11.76 7.01
N ALA A 64 -9.22 -11.94 8.23
CA ALA A 64 -8.05 -12.80 8.46
C ALA A 64 -8.22 -14.23 7.91
N ASP A 65 -9.47 -14.71 7.87
CA ASP A 65 -9.87 -15.98 7.27
C ASP A 65 -9.74 -15.99 5.72
N ALA A 66 -10.00 -14.85 5.07
CA ALA A 66 -9.87 -14.69 3.61
C ALA A 66 -8.42 -14.56 3.15
N LEU A 67 -7.51 -14.12 4.03
CA LEU A 67 -6.08 -14.09 3.75
C LEU A 67 -5.48 -15.50 3.67
N LEU A 68 -5.90 -16.42 4.55
CA LEU A 68 -5.43 -17.81 4.55
C LEU A 68 -5.76 -18.56 3.25
N LEU A 69 -6.90 -18.25 2.62
CA LEU A 69 -7.35 -18.95 1.41
C LEU A 69 -6.54 -18.59 0.15
N ASN A 70 -5.77 -17.50 0.18
CA ASN A 70 -4.96 -17.05 -0.96
C ASN A 70 -3.55 -17.69 -0.99
N GLU A 71 -3.15 -18.46 0.03
CA GLU A 71 -1.88 -19.19 0.06
C GLU A 71 -2.00 -20.66 -0.40
N GLU A 72 -3.20 -21.16 -0.71
CA GLU A 72 -3.44 -22.56 -1.10
C GLU A 72 -3.45 -22.84 -2.62
N ASN A 73 -3.01 -21.89 -3.46
CA ASN A 73 -2.91 -22.08 -4.91
C ASN A 73 -1.56 -21.59 -5.48
N ASP A 74 -0.46 -22.25 -5.09
CA ASP A 74 0.70 -22.50 -5.97
C ASP A 74 1.35 -23.85 -5.61
#